data_AF-A0A954T295-F1
#
_entry.id   AF-A0A954T295-F1
#
_cell.length_a   1.000
_cell.length_b   1.000
_cell.length_c   1.000
_cell.angle_alpha   90.00
_cell.angle_beta   90.00
_cell.angle_gamma   90.00
#
_symmetry.space_group_name_H-M   'P 1'
#
loop_
_entity.id
_entity.type
_entity.pdbx_description
1 polymer ?
#
loop_
_entity_poly.entity_id
_entity_poly.type
_entity_poly.pdbx_seq_one_letter_code
_entity_poly.pdbx_strand_id
1 'polypeptide(L)'
;MRIRWRGLELPSRVAPDRSVTNGTYGLFLAEPFERGFGHTIANSLRRILLSSLEGSAVTRVKIQGVQHEFTTIPGVVEDVTNICLN
;
A
#
# COMPACT_ATOMS: atom_id res chain seq x y z
N MET A 1 28.74 3.78 -8.96
CA MET A 1 29.31 5.13 -9.12
C MET A 1 28.59 6.05 -8.14
N ARG A 2 29.29 6.77 -7.25
CA ARG A 2 28.64 7.65 -6.27
C ARG A 2 28.20 8.94 -6.98
N ILE A 3 26.89 9.10 -7.19
CA ILE A 3 26.34 10.27 -7.85
C ILE A 3 26.13 11.35 -6.79
N ARG A 4 26.78 12.50 -6.96
CA ARG A 4 26.61 13.66 -6.08
C ARG A 4 25.93 14.78 -6.81
N TRP A 5 24.92 15.38 -6.20
CA TRP A 5 24.23 16.55 -6.75
C TRP A 5 24.16 17.64 -5.70
N ARG A 6 24.71 18.82 -6.03
CA ARG A 6 24.82 19.98 -5.11
C ARG A 6 25.37 19.60 -3.71
N GLY A 7 26.30 18.65 -3.67
CA GLY A 7 26.93 18.19 -2.43
C GLY A 7 26.21 17.08 -1.67
N LEU A 8 25.04 16.63 -2.13
CA LEU A 8 24.31 15.49 -1.53
C LEU A 8 24.61 14.19 -2.26
N GLU A 9 24.87 13.09 -1.53
CA GLU A 9 24.86 11.74 -2.09
C GLU A 9 23.44 11.31 -2.49
N LEU A 10 23.24 11.03 -3.78
CA LEU A 10 22.00 10.50 -4.32
C LEU A 10 22.03 8.97 -4.32
N PRO A 11 20.87 8.31 -4.06
CA PRO A 11 20.76 6.86 -4.19
C PRO A 11 21.02 6.47 -5.64
N SER A 12 21.94 5.52 -5.82
CA SER A 12 22.39 5.06 -7.15
C SER A 12 21.97 3.61 -7.43
N ARG A 13 21.51 2.90 -6.39
CA ARG A 13 21.00 1.53 -6.49
C ARG A 13 19.67 1.42 -5.76
N VAL A 14 18.71 0.82 -6.43
CA VAL A 14 17.47 0.29 -5.84
C VAL A 14 17.40 -1.17 -6.25
N ALA A 15 17.49 -2.08 -5.27
CA ALA A 15 17.51 -3.52 -5.53
C ALA A 15 16.38 -4.21 -4.73
N PRO A 16 15.57 -5.06 -5.36
CA PRO A 16 14.62 -5.89 -4.63
C PRO A 16 15.34 -6.99 -3.87
N ASP A 17 14.91 -7.24 -2.64
CA ASP A 17 15.28 -8.44 -1.91
C ASP A 17 14.46 -9.62 -2.45
N ARG A 18 15.12 -10.45 -3.26
CA ARG A 18 14.51 -11.60 -3.93
C ARG A 18 14.12 -12.73 -2.97
N SER A 19 14.62 -12.73 -1.73
CA SER A 19 14.28 -13.76 -0.75
C SER A 19 12.86 -13.60 -0.19
N VAL A 20 12.37 -12.36 -0.14
CA VAL A 20 11.06 -12.02 0.46
C VAL A 20 10.04 -11.55 -0.59
N THR A 21 10.52 -10.96 -1.68
CA THR A 21 9.64 -10.38 -2.72
C THR A 21 8.85 -11.48 -3.45
N ASN A 22 7.53 -11.32 -3.52
CA ASN A 22 6.59 -12.19 -4.19
C ASN A 22 5.56 -11.36 -4.99
N GLY A 23 4.44 -11.97 -5.43
CA GLY A 23 3.44 -11.29 -6.26
C GLY A 23 2.68 -10.14 -5.60
N THR A 24 2.60 -10.11 -4.26
CA THR A 24 1.84 -9.08 -3.50
C THR A 24 2.71 -8.29 -2.52
N TYR A 25 3.91 -8.77 -2.22
CA TYR A 25 4.86 -8.12 -1.32
C TYR A 25 6.18 -7.86 -2.02
N GLY A 26 6.72 -6.64 -1.90
CA GLY A 26 8.04 -6.28 -2.40
C GLY A 26 8.87 -5.56 -1.35
N LEU A 27 10.09 -6.04 -1.11
CA LEU A 27 11.08 -5.39 -0.25
C LEU A 27 12.20 -4.81 -1.12
N PHE A 28 12.45 -3.51 -0.99
CA PHE A 28 13.46 -2.81 -1.78
C PHE A 28 14.49 -2.14 -0.89
N LEU A 29 15.77 -2.36 -1.20
CA LEU A 29 16.89 -1.67 -0.58
C LEU A 29 17.40 -0.57 -1.52
N ALA A 30 17.38 0.67 -1.04
CA ALA A 30 17.89 1.83 -1.77
C ALA A 30 19.12 2.42 -1.06
N GLU A 31 20.20 2.64 -1.80
CA GLU A 31 21.46 3.18 -1.27
C GLU A 31 22.32 3.86 -2.36
N PRO A 32 23.28 4.70 -2.00
CA PRO A 32 23.54 5.27 -0.66
C PRO A 32 22.63 6.46 -0.35
N PHE A 33 22.49 6.78 0.94
CA PHE A 33 21.84 7.99 1.41
C PHE A 33 22.76 8.75 2.37
N GLU A 34 22.69 10.08 2.31
CA GLU A 34 23.23 10.94 3.36
C GLU A 34 22.59 10.63 4.71
N ARG A 35 23.35 10.84 5.79
CA ARG A 35 22.85 10.63 7.15
C ARG A 35 21.59 11.46 7.38
N GLY A 36 20.51 10.81 7.81
CA GLY A 36 19.22 11.46 8.07
C GLY A 36 18.25 11.53 6.87
N PHE A 37 18.75 11.40 5.64
CA PHE A 37 17.88 11.46 4.44
C PHE A 37 17.02 10.22 4.25
N GLY A 38 17.45 9.08 4.78
CA GLY A 38 16.67 7.84 4.73
C GLY A 38 15.26 8.02 5.28
N HIS A 39 15.10 8.66 6.45
CA HIS A 39 13.78 8.91 7.04
C HIS A 39 12.96 9.95 6.26
N THR A 40 13.60 11.03 5.80
CA THR A 40 12.92 12.08 5.03
C THR A 40 12.29 11.52 3.75
N ILE A 41 13.05 10.70 3.01
CA ILE A 41 12.59 10.08 1.77
C ILE A 41 11.60 8.95 2.07
N ALA A 42 11.91 8.06 3.02
CA ALA A 42 11.05 6.94 3.37
C ALA A 42 9.67 7.38 3.87
N ASN A 43 9.59 8.42 4.70
CA ASN A 43 8.30 8.94 5.17
C ASN A 43 7.49 9.55 4.01
N SER A 44 8.15 10.26 3.10
CA SER A 44 7.49 10.85 1.93
C SER A 44 6.96 9.76 0.98
N LEU A 45 7.78 8.75 0.68
CA LEU A 45 7.38 7.60 -0.13
C LEU A 45 6.23 6.82 0.52
N ARG A 46 6.31 6.54 1.83
CA ARG A 46 5.22 5.87 2.56
C ARG A 46 3.91 6.62 2.43
N ARG A 47 3.91 7.95 2.52
CA ARG A 47 2.69 8.75 2.36
C ARG A 47 2.13 8.61 0.95
N ILE A 48 2.96 8.75 -0.08
CA ILE A 48 2.53 8.62 -1.48
C ILE A 48 1.96 7.22 -1.75
N LEU A 49 2.66 6.17 -1.30
CA LEU A 49 2.23 4.78 -1.50
C LEU A 49 0.91 4.46 -0.80
N LEU A 50 0.62 5.09 0.34
CA LEU A 50 -0.62 4.84 1.09
C LEU A 50 -1.80 5.70 0.63
N SER A 51 -1.57 6.89 0.06
CA SER A 51 -2.66 7.85 -0.20
C SER A 51 -2.87 8.24 -1.65
N SER A 52 -1.91 7.96 -2.53
CA SER A 52 -1.87 8.58 -3.87
C SER A 52 -1.68 7.58 -5.00
N LEU A 53 -1.69 6.28 -4.70
CA LEU A 53 -1.73 5.26 -5.74
C LEU A 53 -3.14 5.14 -6.28
N GLU A 54 -3.24 5.16 -7.60
CA GLU A 54 -4.47 4.88 -8.31
C GLU A 54 -4.82 3.39 -8.17
N GLY A 55 -6.10 3.11 -8.03
CA GLY A 55 -6.61 1.76 -7.85
C GLY A 55 -8.10 1.72 -8.10
N SER A 56 -8.64 0.50 -8.15
CA SER A 56 -10.08 0.26 -8.21
C SER A 56 -10.51 -0.44 -6.94
N ALA A 57 -11.60 0.02 -6.35
CA ALA A 57 -12.19 -0.57 -5.16
C ALA A 57 -13.72 -0.54 -5.27
N VAL A 58 -14.38 -1.49 -4.61
CA VAL A 58 -15.84 -1.49 -4.46
C VAL A 58 -16.24 -0.29 -3.60
N THR A 59 -17.12 0.57 -4.10
CA THR A 59 -17.57 1.78 -3.39
C THR A 59 -18.99 1.67 -2.87
N ARG A 60 -19.86 0.89 -3.55
CA ARG A 60 -21.26 0.69 -3.19
C ARG A 60 -21.73 -0.69 -3.63
N VAL A 61 -22.59 -1.29 -2.81
CA VAL A 61 -23.30 -2.53 -3.11
C VAL A 61 -24.79 -2.31 -2.81
N LYS A 62 -25.68 -2.87 -3.62
CA LYS A 62 -27.13 -2.86 -3.40
C LYS A 62 -27.63 -4.29 -3.33
N ILE A 63 -28.15 -4.68 -2.17
CA ILE A 63 -28.68 -6.03 -1.92
C ILE A 63 -30.21 -5.94 -1.85
N GLN A 64 -30.89 -6.82 -2.59
CA GLN A 64 -32.35 -6.85 -2.59
C GLN A 64 -32.89 -7.28 -1.22
N GLY A 65 -33.88 -6.55 -0.71
CA GLY A 65 -34.52 -6.85 0.58
C GLY A 65 -33.74 -6.38 1.81
N VAL A 66 -32.52 -5.84 1.63
CA VAL A 66 -31.69 -5.28 2.70
C VAL A 66 -31.87 -3.76 2.73
N GLN A 67 -32.30 -3.24 3.88
CA GLN A 67 -32.47 -1.79 4.08
C GLN A 67 -31.21 -1.11 4.63
N HIS A 68 -30.43 -1.81 5.45
CA HIS A 68 -29.20 -1.31 6.06
C HIS A 68 -28.19 -2.44 6.33
N GLU A 69 -26.95 -2.06 6.57
CA GLU A 69 -25.76 -2.91 6.73
C GLU A 69 -25.78 -3.82 7.97
N PHE A 70 -26.59 -3.48 8.97
CA PHE A 70 -26.75 -4.28 10.20
C PHE A 70 -27.84 -5.37 10.13
N THR A 71 -28.30 -5.73 8.93
CA THR A 71 -29.34 -6.76 8.77
C THR A 71 -28.73 -8.14 8.51
N THR A 72 -29.46 -9.18 8.90
CA THR A 72 -29.20 -10.56 8.50
C THR A 72 -30.05 -10.92 7.30
N ILE A 73 -29.55 -11.82 6.44
CA ILE A 73 -30.27 -12.30 5.26
C ILE A 73 -30.68 -13.76 5.51
N PRO A 74 -32.00 -14.09 5.45
CA PRO A 74 -32.45 -15.47 5.60
C PRO A 74 -31.77 -16.40 4.59
N GLY A 75 -31.18 -17.50 5.07
CA GLY A 75 -30.47 -18.47 4.25
C GLY A 75 -29.01 -18.12 3.96
N VAL A 76 -28.49 -17.00 4.48
CA VAL A 76 -27.08 -16.64 4.43
C VAL A 76 -26.47 -16.77 5.83
N VAL A 77 -25.28 -17.35 5.90
CA VAL A 77 -24.57 -17.58 7.17
C VAL A 77 -23.99 -16.27 7.72
N GLU A 78 -23.48 -15.42 6.84
CA GLU A 78 -22.89 -14.12 7.17
C GLU A 78 -23.94 -13.01 7.19
N ASP A 79 -23.77 -12.03 8.08
CA ASP A 79 -24.55 -10.80 8.05
C ASP A 79 -24.05 -9.83 6.96
N VAL A 80 -24.84 -8.79 6.68
CA VAL A 80 -24.49 -7.82 5.63
C VAL A 80 -23.19 -7.07 5.93
N THR A 81 -22.84 -6.87 7.21
CA THR A 81 -21.60 -6.21 7.59
C THR A 81 -20.39 -7.06 7.22
N ASN A 82 -20.42 -8.36 7.49
CA ASN A 82 -19.36 -9.29 7.08
C ASN A 82 -19.26 -9.40 5.56
N ILE A 83 -20.40 -9.45 4.85
CA ILE A 83 -20.42 -9.43 3.38
C ILE A 83 -19.74 -8.16 2.83
N CYS A 84 -19.88 -7.01 3.47
CA CYS A 84 -19.21 -5.78 3.07
C CYS A 84 -17.69 -5.76 3.33
N LEU A 85 -17.19 -6.60 4.24
CA LEU A 85 -15.77 -6.68 4.62
C LEU A 85 -14.98 -7.74 3.86
N ASN A 86 -15.67 -8.70 3.22
CA ASN A 86 -15.10 -9.73 2.35
C ASN A 86 -14.66 -9.15 0.99
#